data_AF-A0A1Y3BMP7-F1
#
_entry.id   AF-A0A1Y3BMP7-F1
#
_cell.length_a   1.000
_cell.length_b   1.000
_cell.length_c   1.000
_cell.angle_alpha   90.00
_cell.angle_beta   90.00
_cell.angle_gamma   90.00
#
_symmetry.space_group_name_H-M   'P 1'
#
loop_
_entity.id
_entity.type
_entity.pdbx_description
1 polymer ?
#
loop_
_entity_poly.entity_id
_entity_poly.type
_entity_poly.pdbx_seq_one_letter_code
_entity_poly.pdbx_strand_id
1 'polypeptide(L)'
;MGDLWVTAILISFVSYISTYSLGKIFAKEHDYEVSANQELIALGTANLFSSFFLCYPCSGSLARSAVMNRVGTRTQLASIVSSILLV
;
A
#
# COMPACT_ATOMS: atom_id res chain seq x y z
N MET A 1 24.58 13.07 -5.98
CA MET A 1 24.11 12.32 -4.79
C MET A 1 23.07 13.07 -3.96
N GLY A 2 23.12 14.41 -3.84
CA GLY A 2 22.17 15.17 -2.99
C GLY A 2 20.70 15.08 -3.42
N ASP A 3 20.41 15.05 -4.71
CA ASP A 3 19.02 15.05 -5.22
C ASP A 3 18.26 13.74 -5.00
N LEU A 4 18.99 12.62 -4.87
CA LEU A 4 18.40 11.29 -4.77
C LEU A 4 17.70 11.07 -3.42
N TRP A 5 18.31 11.58 -2.35
CA TRP A 5 17.73 11.50 -1.01
C TRP A 5 16.47 12.36 -0.89
N VAL A 6 16.48 13.55 -1.50
CA VAL A 6 15.31 14.44 -1.52
C VAL A 6 14.15 13.78 -2.27
N THR A 7 14.41 13.24 -3.45
CA THR A 7 13.38 12.53 -4.24
C THR A 7 12.87 11.26 -3.56
N ALA A 8 13.75 10.50 -2.90
CA ALA A 8 13.35 9.31 -2.13
C ALA A 8 12.44 9.64 -0.93
N ILE A 9 12.75 10.71 -0.19
CA ILE A 9 11.91 11.17 0.91
C ILE A 9 10.54 11.62 0.37
N LEU A 10 10.52 12.41 -0.71
CA LEU A 10 9.28 12.87 -1.32
C LEU A 10 8.39 11.70 -1.79
N ILE A 11 8.95 10.72 -2.49
CA ILE A 11 8.15 9.59 -3.00
C ILE A 11 7.61 8.72 -1.87
N SER A 12 8.39 8.54 -0.79
CA SER A 12 7.95 7.82 0.41
C SER A 12 6.74 8.51 1.06
N PHE A 13 6.79 9.83 1.25
CA PHE A 13 5.68 10.58 1.82
C PHE A 13 4.44 10.52 0.94
N VAL A 14 4.59 10.74 -0.37
CA VAL A 14 3.47 10.72 -1.32
C VAL A 14 2.83 9.33 -1.37
N SER A 15 3.63 8.27 -1.44
CA SER A 15 3.14 6.88 -1.46
C SER A 15 2.41 6.52 -0.16
N TYR A 16 2.96 6.91 0.99
CA TYR A 16 2.32 6.67 2.28
C TYR A 16 0.99 7.41 2.42
N ILE A 17 0.96 8.71 2.14
CA ILE A 17 -0.26 9.53 2.25
C ILE A 17 -1.34 9.01 1.30
N SER A 18 -0.97 8.63 0.07
CA SER A 18 -1.90 8.05 -0.89
C SER A 18 -2.48 6.74 -0.34
N THR A 19 -1.63 5.81 0.09
CA THR A 19 -2.07 4.50 0.59
C THR A 19 -2.93 4.61 1.86
N TYR A 20 -2.52 5.45 2.82
CA TYR A 20 -3.30 5.70 4.03
C TYR A 20 -4.67 6.34 3.72
N SER A 21 -4.71 7.28 2.78
CA SER A 21 -5.98 7.89 2.34
C SER A 21 -6.93 6.87 1.75
N LEU A 22 -6.42 5.92 0.94
CA LEU A 22 -7.19 4.78 0.45
C LEU A 22 -7.72 3.92 1.60
N GLY A 23 -6.85 3.54 2.54
CA GLY A 23 -7.24 2.74 3.70
C GLY A 23 -8.36 3.40 4.49
N LYS A 24 -8.29 4.73 4.68
CA LYS A 24 -9.31 5.51 5.38
C LYS A 24 -10.65 5.58 4.65
N ILE A 25 -10.65 5.58 3.31
CA ILE A 25 -11.89 5.53 2.51
C ILE A 25 -12.62 4.22 2.76
N PHE A 26 -11.91 3.08 2.68
CA PHE A 26 -12.50 1.76 2.93
C PHE A 26 -12.86 1.56 4.41
N ALA A 27 -12.08 2.11 5.34
CA ALA A 27 -12.36 2.13 6.77
C ALA A 27 -13.71 2.78 7.08
N LYS A 28 -13.98 3.92 6.45
CA LYS A 28 -15.27 4.61 6.56
C LYS A 28 -16.42 3.83 5.91
N GLU A 29 -16.16 3.09 4.84
CA GLU A 29 -17.19 2.31 4.14
C GLU A 29 -17.62 1.06 4.91
N HIS A 30 -16.68 0.39 5.60
CA HIS A 30 -16.93 -0.86 6.33
C HIS A 30 -16.89 -0.71 7.86
N ASP A 31 -16.89 0.52 8.36
CA ASP A 31 -16.95 0.87 9.78
C ASP A 31 -15.86 0.21 10.65
N TYR A 32 -14.60 0.26 10.18
CA TYR A 32 -13.43 -0.18 10.95
C TYR A 32 -12.42 0.94 11.13
N GLU A 33 -11.52 0.79 12.10
CA GLU A 33 -10.48 1.78 12.39
C GLU A 33 -9.16 1.42 11.69
N VAL A 34 -8.48 2.43 11.13
CA VAL A 34 -7.15 2.27 10.51
C VAL A 34 -6.13 3.07 11.31
N SER A 35 -5.12 2.37 11.83
CA SER A 35 -4.00 3.00 12.54
C SER A 35 -2.93 3.48 11.56
N ALA A 36 -2.70 4.78 11.54
CA ALA A 36 -1.64 5.41 10.73
C ALA A 36 -0.25 4.82 11.04
N ASN A 37 0.05 4.60 12.32
CA ASN A 37 1.36 4.05 12.73
C ASN A 37 1.57 2.63 12.20
N GLN A 38 0.52 1.80 12.22
CA GLN A 38 0.59 0.44 11.71
C GLN A 38 0.77 0.42 10.19
N GLU A 39 0.03 1.25 9.46
CA GLU A 39 0.18 1.38 8.00
C GLU A 39 1.57 1.89 7.61
N LEU A 40 2.14 2.83 8.38
CA LEU A 40 3.49 3.35 8.13
C LEU A 40 4.56 2.26 8.29
N ILE A 41 4.47 1.47 9.37
CA ILE A 41 5.39 0.36 9.61
C ILE A 41 5.19 -0.72 8.55
N ALA A 42 3.95 -1.05 8.17
CA ALA A 42 3.65 -2.04 7.15
C ALA A 42 4.23 -1.62 5.78
N LEU A 43 3.99 -0.39 5.33
CA LEU A 43 4.48 0.10 4.05
C LEU A 43 6.01 0.25 4.05
N GLY A 44 6.59 0.72 5.16
CA GLY A 44 8.04 0.86 5.32
C GLY A 44 8.76 -0.49 5.29
N THR A 45 8.27 -1.48 6.04
CA THR A 45 8.83 -2.84 6.03
C THR A 45 8.66 -3.53 4.68
N ALA A 46 7.52 -3.35 4.00
CA ALA A 46 7.30 -3.89 2.66
C ALA A 46 8.28 -3.30 1.64
N ASN A 47 8.50 -1.98 1.64
CA ASN A 47 9.46 -1.34 0.74
C ASN A 47 10.91 -1.70 1.08
N LEU A 48 11.25 -1.81 2.37
CA LEU A 48 12.57 -2.27 2.81
C LEU A 48 12.85 -3.69 2.34
N PHE A 49 11.91 -4.61 2.51
CA PHE A 49 12.06 -5.99 2.04
C PHE A 49 12.19 -6.06 0.52
N SER A 50 11.35 -5.31 -0.21
CA SER A 50 11.35 -5.26 -1.67
C SER A 50 12.65 -4.69 -2.26
N SER A 51 13.33 -3.80 -1.53
CA SER A 51 14.62 -3.22 -1.94
C SER A 51 15.71 -4.27 -2.18
N PHE A 52 15.70 -5.37 -1.43
CA PHE A 52 16.66 -6.47 -1.60
C PHE A 52 16.45 -7.26 -2.91
N PHE A 53 15.28 -7.14 -3.54
CA PHE A 53 14.91 -7.85 -4.76
C PHE A 53 14.90 -6.95 -6.00
N LEU A 54 15.54 -5.77 -5.95
CA LEU A 54 15.56 -4.78 -7.03
C LEU A 54 14.15 -4.34 -7.48
N CYS A 55 13.19 -4.27 -6.54
CA CYS A 55 11.83 -3.84 -6.86
C CYS A 55 11.68 -2.31 -6.84
N TYR A 56 10.70 -1.80 -7.58
CA TYR A 56 10.28 -0.41 -7.51
C TYR A 56 9.52 -0.12 -6.20
N PRO A 57 9.49 1.14 -5.73
CA PRO A 57 8.73 1.50 -4.53
C PRO A 57 7.24 1.17 -4.72
N CYS A 58 6.71 0.38 -3.81
CA CYS A 58 5.33 -0.10 -3.84
C CYS A 58 4.40 0.90 -3.13
N SER A 59 3.20 1.08 -3.71
CA SER A 59 2.13 1.94 -3.18
C SER A 59 0.77 1.24 -3.30
N GLY A 60 -0.21 1.67 -2.51
CA GLY A 60 -1.59 1.21 -2.62
C GLY A 60 -2.24 1.61 -3.96
N SER A 61 -3.02 0.70 -4.56
CA SER A 61 -3.72 0.92 -5.83
C SER A 61 -5.23 1.04 -5.61
N LEU A 62 -5.78 2.23 -5.90
CA LEU A 62 -7.21 2.50 -5.70
C LEU A 62 -8.07 1.62 -6.60
N ALA A 63 -7.68 1.50 -7.88
CA ALA A 63 -8.43 0.72 -8.85
C ALA A 63 -8.52 -0.76 -8.47
N ARG A 64 -7.41 -1.39 -8.10
CA ARG A 64 -7.40 -2.81 -7.68
C ARG A 64 -8.19 -3.04 -6.39
N SER A 65 -7.97 -2.20 -5.37
CA SER A 65 -8.70 -2.32 -4.10
C SER A 65 -10.21 -2.07 -4.26
N ALA A 66 -10.61 -1.11 -5.11
CA ALA A 66 -12.02 -0.85 -5.39
C ALA A 66 -12.70 -2.03 -6.11
N VAL A 67 -12.02 -2.67 -7.06
CA VAL A 67 -12.54 -3.86 -7.74
C VAL A 67 -12.65 -5.02 -6.75
N MET A 68 -11.61 -5.30 -5.96
CA MET A 68 -11.65 -6.36 -4.93
C MET A 68 -12.77 -6.14 -3.91
N ASN A 69 -12.99 -4.89 -3.51
CA ASN A 69 -14.07 -4.51 -2.61
C ASN A 69 -15.45 -4.73 -3.24
N ARG A 70 -15.65 -4.34 -4.51
CA ARG A 70 -16.90 -4.55 -5.26
C ARG A 70 -17.23 -6.03 -5.48
N VAL A 71 -16.21 -6.87 -5.67
CA VAL A 71 -16.36 -8.33 -5.81
C VAL A 71 -16.68 -9.00 -4.45
N GLY A 72 -16.66 -8.23 -3.35
CA GLY A 72 -17.03 -8.72 -2.01
C GLY A 72 -15.88 -9.43 -1.29
N THR A 73 -14.63 -9.14 -1.67
CA THR A 73 -13.45 -9.69 -1.00
C THR A 73 -13.37 -9.17 0.43
N ARG A 74 -13.33 -10.08 1.41
CA ARG A 74 -13.32 -9.73 2.85
C ARG A 74 -11.97 -10.02 3.54
N THR A 75 -11.05 -10.70 2.86
CA THR A 75 -9.78 -11.16 3.45
C THR A 75 -8.58 -10.77 2.58
N GLN A 76 -7.42 -10.60 3.23
CA GLN A 76 -6.15 -10.30 2.54
C GLN A 76 -5.61 -11.49 1.72
N LEU A 77 -6.22 -12.68 1.83
CA LEU A 77 -5.84 -13.85 1.04
C LEU A 77 -5.97 -13.61 -0.46
N ALA A 78 -6.95 -12.80 -0.89
CA ALA A 78 -7.11 -12.46 -2.29
C ALA A 78 -5.88 -11.71 -2.83
N SER A 79 -5.27 -10.83 -2.03
CA SER A 79 -4.04 -10.13 -2.39
C SER A 79 -2.85 -11.08 -2.54
N ILE A 80 -2.79 -12.17 -1.74
CA ILE A 80 -1.75 -13.20 -1.87
C ILE A 80 -1.93 -13.97 -3.17
N VAL A 81 -3.16 -14.41 -3.47
CA VAL A 81 -3.47 -15.12 -4.72
C VAL A 81 -3.15 -14.25 -5.93
N SER A 82 -3.54 -12.97 -5.91
CA SER A 82 -3.16 -11.98 -6.92
C SER A 82 -1.65 -11.85 -7.09
N SER A 83 -0.90 -11.84 -5.98
CA SER A 83 0.56 -11.72 -6.01
C SER A 83 1.24 -12.96 -6.61
N ILE A 84 0.68 -14.15 -6.37
CA ILE A 84 1.19 -15.42 -6.96
C ILE A 84 0.86 -15.51 -8.45
N LEU A 85 -0.34 -15.11 -8.84
CA LEU A 85 -0.81 -15.16 -10.24
C LEU A 85 -0.31 -13.98 -11.08
N LEU A 86 0.26 -12.94 -10.45
CA LEU A 86 0.64 -11.67 -11.07
C LEU A 86 -0.54 -10.94 -11.76
N VAL A 87 -1.72 -10.96 -11.11
CA VAL A 87 -2.99 -10.35 -11.60
C VAL A 87 -3.52 -9.27 -10.65
#